data_AF-A0A5T9SME4-F1
#
_entry.id   AF-A0A5T9SME4-F1
#
_cell.length_a   1.000
_cell.length_b   1.000
_cell.length_c   1.000
_cell.angle_alpha   90.00
_cell.angle_beta   90.00
_cell.angle_gamma   90.00
#
_symmetry.space_group_name_H-M   'P 1'
#
loop_
_entity.id
_entity.type
_entity.pdbx_description
1 polymer ?
#
loop_
_entity_poly.entity_id
_entity_poly.type
_entity_poly.pdbx_seq_one_letter_code
_entity_poly.pdbx_strand_id
1 'polypeptide(L)'
;MSELTKQQVINALPSNFKNSVTQELVDTINNVTQDELLAQTFRENFISYSGVMKEGKFKTADYISAVQYVTYKHMGYSNKDAYFKTFPNRQAELVARGTSEKDISAYVSAYHRGKLVNLIMEQSLVPVWIVNQDNYQKAINVQVELMNTAVSEKVRCDAANSILTHLAKPKDASTNINIDMRESSGLTDLKNTLQALAEKQIEAIQGGTSTKEIAGSALIRADEDITDV
;
A
#
# COMPACT_ATOMS: atom_id res chain seq x y z
N MET A 1 -12.69 -5.04 15.16
CA MET A 1 -11.86 -3.92 15.66
C MET A 1 -12.75 -2.68 15.83
N SER A 2 -12.63 -1.95 16.93
CA SER A 2 -13.38 -0.71 17.19
C SER A 2 -12.98 0.38 16.19
N GLU A 3 -13.80 1.43 16.08
CA GLU A 3 -13.65 2.59 15.18
C GLU A 3 -12.19 3.04 14.98
N LEU A 4 -11.85 3.45 13.76
CA LEU A 4 -10.52 3.96 13.46
C LEU A 4 -10.32 5.34 14.09
N THR A 5 -9.21 5.52 14.77
CA THR A 5 -8.79 6.84 15.26
C THR A 5 -8.08 7.63 14.16
N LYS A 6 -8.09 8.96 14.28
CA LYS A 6 -7.38 9.85 13.36
C LYS A 6 -5.89 9.48 13.24
N GLN A 7 -5.25 9.12 14.35
CA GLN A 7 -3.85 8.71 14.37
C GLN A 7 -3.60 7.41 13.61
N GLN A 8 -4.51 6.44 13.71
CA GLN A 8 -4.42 5.19 12.95
C GLN A 8 -4.54 5.44 11.44
N VAL A 9 -5.44 6.32 11.02
CA VAL A 9 -5.58 6.72 9.60
C VAL A 9 -4.34 7.45 9.10
N ILE A 10 -3.77 8.37 9.89
CA ILE A 10 -2.52 9.07 9.56
C ILE A 10 -1.35 8.09 9.40
N ASN A 11 -1.25 7.09 10.27
CA ASN A 11 -0.18 6.10 10.23
C ASN A 11 -0.33 5.13 9.06
N ALA A 12 -1.55 4.81 8.66
CA ALA A 12 -1.81 3.92 7.54
C ALA A 12 -1.49 4.58 6.19
N LEU A 13 -1.68 5.89 6.06
CA LEU A 13 -1.48 6.60 4.79
C LEU A 13 -0.02 7.01 4.52
N PRO A 14 0.41 7.07 3.25
CA PRO A 14 1.74 7.58 2.90
C PRO A 14 1.96 9.04 3.33
N SER A 15 3.23 9.41 3.57
CA SER A 15 3.62 10.70 4.18
C SER A 15 3.02 11.94 3.49
N ASN A 16 2.88 11.90 2.16
CA ASN A 16 2.32 12.97 1.35
C ASN A 16 0.81 13.17 1.51
N PHE A 17 0.08 12.25 2.14
CA PHE A 17 -1.36 12.32 2.35
C PHE A 17 -1.77 12.57 3.80
N LYS A 18 -0.83 12.54 4.75
CA LYS A 18 -1.10 12.72 6.19
C LYS A 18 -1.78 14.06 6.49
N ASN A 19 -1.39 15.12 5.79
CA ASN A 19 -1.95 16.46 5.95
C ASN A 19 -3.38 16.60 5.42
N SER A 20 -3.85 15.66 4.60
CA SER A 20 -5.21 15.64 4.05
C SER A 20 -6.21 14.86 4.92
N VAL A 21 -5.77 14.33 6.07
CA VAL A 21 -6.62 13.57 7.00
C VAL A 21 -7.34 14.52 7.96
N THR A 22 -8.59 14.83 7.66
CA THR A 22 -9.49 15.59 8.53
C THR A 22 -10.29 14.67 9.46
N GLN A 23 -10.85 15.21 10.54
CA GLN A 23 -11.74 14.44 11.40
C GLN A 23 -12.99 13.96 10.65
N GLU A 24 -13.56 14.83 9.81
CA GLU A 24 -14.70 14.49 8.94
C GLU A 24 -14.43 13.27 8.05
N LEU A 25 -13.18 13.12 7.57
CA LEU A 25 -12.78 11.98 6.75
C LEU A 25 -12.72 10.69 7.57
N VAL A 26 -12.24 10.76 8.81
CA VAL A 26 -12.23 9.63 9.75
C VAL A 26 -13.66 9.22 10.10
N ASP A 27 -14.53 10.21 10.35
CA ASP A 27 -15.94 9.97 10.65
C ASP A 27 -16.66 9.34 9.45
N THR A 28 -16.32 9.76 8.22
CA THR A 28 -16.84 9.16 6.99
C THR A 28 -16.39 7.70 6.86
N ILE A 29 -15.13 7.39 7.18
CA ILE A 29 -14.58 6.03 7.13
C ILE A 29 -15.26 5.12 8.17
N ASN A 30 -15.49 5.63 9.37
CA ASN A 30 -16.14 4.87 10.45
C ASN A 30 -17.63 4.65 10.18
N ASN A 31 -18.30 5.61 9.53
CA ASN A 31 -19.73 5.58 9.25
C ASN A 31 -20.07 5.21 7.79
N VAL A 32 -19.17 4.53 7.06
CA VAL A 32 -19.37 4.16 5.64
C VAL A 32 -20.64 3.33 5.42
N THR A 33 -21.07 2.60 6.44
CA THR A 33 -22.25 1.72 6.43
C THR A 33 -22.76 1.53 7.85
N GLN A 34 -24.04 1.20 8.00
CA GLN A 34 -24.66 0.81 9.26
C GLN A 34 -24.41 -0.68 9.61
N ASP A 35 -23.91 -1.46 8.66
CA ASP A 35 -23.54 -2.86 8.86
C ASP A 35 -22.15 -2.96 9.49
N GLU A 36 -22.09 -3.38 10.75
CA GLU A 36 -20.86 -3.43 11.56
C GLU A 36 -19.78 -4.33 10.94
N LEU A 37 -20.17 -5.46 10.34
CA LEU A 37 -19.25 -6.38 9.68
C LEU A 37 -18.64 -5.75 8.43
N LEU A 38 -19.47 -5.11 7.62
CA LEU A 38 -19.04 -4.43 6.40
C LEU A 38 -18.15 -3.22 6.74
N ALA A 39 -18.49 -2.47 7.78
CA ALA A 39 -17.66 -1.37 8.28
C ALA A 39 -16.29 -1.87 8.73
N GLN A 40 -16.21 -3.05 9.37
CA GLN A 40 -14.94 -3.65 9.75
C GLN A 40 -14.11 -4.05 8.51
N THR A 41 -14.69 -4.80 7.57
CA THR A 41 -13.99 -5.22 6.35
C THR A 41 -13.49 -4.01 5.56
N PHE A 42 -14.31 -2.96 5.45
CA PHE A 42 -13.91 -1.73 4.80
C PHE A 42 -12.70 -1.06 5.48
N ARG A 43 -12.70 -0.96 6.81
CA ARG A 43 -11.58 -0.38 7.58
C ARG A 43 -10.29 -1.17 7.41
N GLU A 44 -10.37 -2.50 7.43
CA GLU A 44 -9.23 -3.40 7.20
C GLU A 44 -8.68 -3.25 5.78
N ASN A 45 -9.56 -3.21 4.79
CA ASN A 45 -9.20 -2.99 3.38
C ASN A 45 -8.56 -1.61 3.17
N PHE A 46 -9.09 -0.57 3.81
CA PHE A 46 -8.56 0.79 3.70
C PHE A 46 -7.10 0.90 4.15
N ILE A 47 -6.76 0.23 5.26
CA ILE A 47 -5.38 0.18 5.74
C ILE A 47 -4.52 -0.69 4.82
N SER A 48 -5.03 -1.87 4.44
CA SER A 48 -4.29 -2.85 3.66
C SER A 48 -3.90 -2.35 2.27
N TYR A 49 -4.73 -1.51 1.65
CA TYR A 49 -4.51 -1.00 0.29
C TYR A 49 -3.85 0.38 0.25
N SER A 50 -3.42 0.93 1.40
CA SER A 50 -2.87 2.28 1.47
C SER A 50 -1.60 2.47 0.64
N GLY A 51 -0.89 1.38 0.35
CA GLY A 51 0.27 1.34 -0.54
C GLY A 51 -0.03 1.85 -1.96
N VAL A 52 -1.25 1.62 -2.47
CA VAL A 52 -1.69 2.03 -3.82
C VAL A 52 -1.62 3.55 -4.00
N MET A 53 -1.78 4.31 -2.91
CA MET A 53 -1.66 5.77 -2.93
C MET A 53 -0.25 6.26 -3.26
N LYS A 54 0.78 5.42 -3.14
CA LYS A 54 2.15 5.75 -3.55
C LYS A 54 2.37 5.64 -5.06
N GLU A 55 1.58 4.82 -5.75
CA GLU A 55 1.74 4.51 -7.16
C GLU A 55 1.09 5.53 -8.11
N GLY A 56 0.35 6.50 -7.56
CA GLY A 56 -0.29 7.55 -8.35
C GLY A 56 -0.64 8.80 -7.56
N LYS A 57 -0.93 9.89 -8.31
CA LYS A 57 -1.44 11.15 -7.75
C LYS A 57 -2.96 11.06 -7.57
N PHE A 58 -3.41 10.21 -6.66
CA PHE A 58 -4.83 10.05 -6.34
C PHE A 58 -5.26 10.97 -5.19
N LYS A 59 -6.52 11.40 -5.17
CA LYS A 59 -7.08 12.14 -4.03
C LYS A 59 -7.55 11.15 -2.96
N THR A 60 -7.43 11.54 -1.69
CA THR A 60 -7.87 10.70 -0.55
C THR A 60 -9.36 10.35 -0.62
N ALA A 61 -10.22 11.29 -1.05
CA ALA A 61 -11.65 11.04 -1.23
C ALA A 61 -11.95 10.01 -2.33
N ASP A 62 -11.21 10.07 -3.44
CA ASP A 62 -11.34 9.09 -4.54
C ASP A 62 -10.88 7.70 -4.08
N TYR A 63 -9.85 7.64 -3.23
CA TYR A 63 -9.36 6.40 -2.62
C TYR A 63 -10.38 5.75 -1.70
N ILE A 64 -10.99 6.52 -0.77
CA ILE A 64 -12.05 6.02 0.11
C ILE A 64 -13.19 5.42 -0.72
N SER A 65 -13.63 6.15 -1.75
CA SER A 65 -14.70 5.69 -2.65
C SER A 65 -14.31 4.41 -3.39
N ALA A 66 -13.06 4.33 -3.87
CA ALA A 66 -12.56 3.15 -4.58
C ALA A 66 -12.43 1.93 -3.67
N VAL A 67 -11.94 2.08 -2.43
CA VAL A 67 -11.90 0.99 -1.44
C VAL A 67 -13.33 0.54 -1.10
N GLN A 68 -14.28 1.46 -0.98
CA GLN A 68 -15.68 1.13 -0.67
C GLN A 68 -16.30 0.33 -1.82
N TYR A 69 -16.10 0.81 -3.06
CA TYR A 69 -16.53 0.10 -4.27
C TYR A 69 -15.94 -1.30 -4.35
N VAL A 70 -14.63 -1.44 -4.14
CA VAL A 70 -13.94 -2.74 -4.18
C VAL A 70 -14.43 -3.64 -3.05
N THR A 71 -14.73 -3.11 -1.86
CA THR A 71 -15.31 -3.88 -0.76
C THR A 71 -16.66 -4.46 -1.17
N TYR A 72 -17.56 -3.68 -1.77
CA TYR A 72 -18.81 -4.22 -2.32
C TYR A 72 -18.57 -5.24 -3.45
N LYS A 73 -17.55 -5.03 -4.30
CA LYS A 73 -17.18 -6.03 -5.33
C LYS A 73 -16.77 -7.37 -4.73
N HIS A 74 -16.01 -7.37 -3.64
CA HIS A 74 -15.60 -8.59 -2.94
C HIS A 74 -16.78 -9.32 -2.28
N MET A 75 -17.81 -8.58 -1.87
CA MET A 75 -19.05 -9.16 -1.35
C MET A 75 -19.97 -9.75 -2.43
N GLY A 76 -19.56 -9.72 -3.70
CA GLY A 76 -20.30 -10.31 -4.82
C GLY A 76 -21.30 -9.38 -5.50
N TYR A 77 -21.33 -8.08 -5.15
CA TYR A 77 -22.20 -7.13 -5.83
C TYR A 77 -21.82 -6.94 -7.31
N SER A 78 -22.84 -6.69 -8.15
CA SER A 78 -22.63 -6.33 -9.55
C SER A 78 -21.90 -4.99 -9.66
N ASN A 79 -21.32 -4.68 -10.82
CA ASN A 79 -20.63 -3.40 -11.01
C ASN A 79 -21.59 -2.21 -10.81
N LYS A 80 -22.86 -2.35 -11.22
CA LYS A 80 -23.90 -1.33 -11.09
C LYS A 80 -24.27 -1.12 -9.62
N ASP A 81 -24.50 -2.21 -8.88
CA ASP A 81 -24.90 -2.13 -7.48
C ASP A 81 -23.78 -1.59 -6.59
N ALA A 82 -22.54 -2.06 -6.79
CA ALA A 82 -21.38 -1.55 -6.08
C ALA A 82 -21.19 -0.05 -6.35
N TYR A 83 -21.34 0.38 -7.61
CA TYR A 83 -21.20 1.79 -7.99
C TYR A 83 -22.25 2.68 -7.31
N PHE A 84 -23.50 2.24 -7.30
CA PHE A 84 -24.58 3.01 -6.68
C PHE A 84 -24.53 3.02 -5.16
N LYS A 85 -24.07 1.94 -4.52
CA LYS A 85 -23.82 1.93 -3.07
C LYS A 85 -22.67 2.84 -2.66
N THR A 86 -21.65 2.99 -3.51
CA THR A 86 -20.56 3.95 -3.28
C THR A 86 -21.01 5.40 -3.55
N PHE A 87 -21.88 5.62 -4.54
CA PHE A 87 -22.32 6.96 -4.95
C PHE A 87 -23.86 7.12 -4.95
N PRO A 88 -24.53 7.08 -3.78
CA PRO A 88 -25.99 7.13 -3.69
C PRO A 88 -26.58 8.44 -4.24
N ASN A 89 -25.91 9.57 -4.00
CA ASN A 89 -26.33 10.87 -4.56
C ASN A 89 -26.31 10.86 -6.09
N ARG A 90 -25.28 10.24 -6.68
CA ARG A 90 -25.15 10.15 -8.14
C ARG A 90 -26.23 9.25 -8.75
N GLN A 91 -26.61 8.18 -8.05
CA GLN A 91 -27.75 7.37 -8.45
C GLN A 91 -29.02 8.21 -8.49
N ALA A 92 -29.31 8.97 -7.43
CA ALA A 92 -30.50 9.83 -7.36
C ALA A 92 -30.52 10.86 -8.50
N GLU A 93 -29.39 11.50 -8.80
CA GLU A 93 -29.26 12.44 -9.92
C GLU A 93 -29.49 11.78 -11.29
N LEU A 94 -28.94 10.60 -11.52
CA LEU A 94 -29.08 9.88 -12.79
C LEU A 94 -30.52 9.44 -13.04
N VAL A 95 -31.22 9.01 -11.98
CA VAL A 95 -32.64 8.66 -11.99
C VAL A 95 -33.50 9.91 -12.20
N ALA A 96 -33.24 11.00 -11.49
CA ALA A 96 -33.96 12.26 -11.64
C ALA A 96 -33.82 12.85 -13.06
N ARG A 97 -32.67 12.64 -13.70
CA ARG A 97 -32.40 13.05 -15.08
C ARG A 97 -33.03 12.12 -16.13
N GLY A 98 -33.58 10.99 -15.73
CA GLY A 98 -34.10 9.97 -16.66
C GLY A 98 -33.02 9.37 -17.56
N THR A 99 -31.79 9.26 -17.04
CA THR A 99 -30.64 8.76 -17.81
C THR A 99 -30.88 7.32 -18.27
N SER A 100 -30.55 7.01 -19.52
CA SER A 100 -30.75 5.67 -20.07
C SER A 100 -29.89 4.62 -19.35
N GLU A 101 -30.35 3.38 -19.28
CA GLU A 101 -29.57 2.29 -18.69
C GLU A 101 -28.23 2.06 -19.40
N LYS A 102 -28.17 2.35 -20.71
CA LYS A 102 -26.96 2.26 -21.51
C LYS A 102 -25.91 3.26 -21.05
N ASP A 103 -26.31 4.50 -20.79
CA ASP A 103 -25.38 5.55 -20.35
C ASP A 103 -24.94 5.33 -18.90
N ILE A 104 -25.85 4.87 -18.04
CA ILE A 104 -25.52 4.40 -16.68
C ILE A 104 -24.45 3.30 -16.74
N SER A 105 -24.66 2.30 -17.60
CA SER A 105 -23.70 1.21 -17.78
C SER A 105 -22.34 1.72 -18.24
N ALA A 106 -22.31 2.73 -19.13
CA ALA A 106 -21.06 3.35 -19.58
C ALA A 106 -20.32 4.04 -18.43
N TYR A 107 -21.00 4.79 -17.55
CA TYR A 107 -20.39 5.41 -16.37
C TYR A 107 -19.83 4.38 -15.39
N VAL A 108 -20.60 3.32 -15.12
CA VAL A 108 -20.19 2.21 -14.25
C VAL A 108 -18.96 1.51 -14.80
N SER A 109 -18.96 1.18 -16.10
CA SER A 109 -17.82 0.53 -16.77
C SER A 109 -16.59 1.45 -16.86
N ALA A 110 -16.78 2.75 -16.97
CA ALA A 110 -15.67 3.71 -16.93
C ALA A 110 -15.02 3.76 -15.54
N TYR A 111 -15.82 3.78 -14.48
CA TYR A 111 -15.32 3.76 -13.11
C TYR A 111 -14.60 2.45 -12.77
N HIS A 112 -15.21 1.31 -13.12
CA HIS A 112 -14.61 -0.02 -12.89
C HIS A 112 -13.26 -0.18 -13.58
N ARG A 113 -13.09 0.35 -14.80
CA ARG A 113 -11.81 0.32 -15.54
C ARG A 113 -10.82 1.40 -15.09
N GLY A 114 -11.18 2.23 -14.12
CA GLY A 114 -10.33 3.30 -13.62
C GLY A 114 -9.06 2.74 -12.98
N LYS A 115 -7.92 3.41 -13.21
CA LYS A 115 -6.61 2.98 -12.71
C LYS A 115 -6.61 2.69 -11.20
N LEU A 116 -7.20 3.58 -10.40
CA LEU A 116 -7.25 3.43 -8.94
C LEU A 116 -8.01 2.18 -8.50
N VAL A 117 -9.17 1.92 -9.11
CA VAL A 117 -9.99 0.74 -8.79
C VAL A 117 -9.24 -0.54 -9.17
N ASN A 118 -8.62 -0.57 -10.34
CA ASN A 118 -7.83 -1.72 -10.78
C ASN A 118 -6.63 -1.99 -9.88
N LEU A 119 -5.86 -0.97 -9.48
CA LEU A 119 -4.71 -1.17 -8.59
C LEU A 119 -5.14 -1.72 -7.21
N ILE A 120 -6.25 -1.23 -6.65
CA ILE A 120 -6.79 -1.76 -5.41
C ILE A 120 -7.27 -3.21 -5.60
N MET A 121 -7.94 -3.49 -6.72
CA MET A 121 -8.40 -4.83 -7.04
C MET A 121 -7.23 -5.80 -7.26
N GLU A 122 -6.17 -5.40 -7.95
CA GLU A 122 -4.94 -6.18 -8.12
C GLU A 122 -4.29 -6.51 -6.77
N GLN A 123 -4.20 -5.52 -5.87
CA GLN A 123 -3.66 -5.72 -4.52
C GLN A 123 -4.51 -6.68 -3.67
N SER A 124 -5.81 -6.76 -3.96
CA SER A 124 -6.75 -7.65 -3.24
C SER A 124 -6.75 -9.09 -3.76
N LEU A 125 -6.26 -9.34 -4.98
CA LEU A 125 -6.27 -10.66 -5.58
C LEU A 125 -5.19 -11.54 -4.97
N VAL A 126 -5.58 -12.76 -4.57
CA VAL A 126 -4.61 -13.78 -4.19
C VAL A 126 -3.78 -14.15 -5.42
N PRO A 127 -2.44 -14.09 -5.35
CA PRO A 127 -1.57 -14.45 -6.47
C PRO A 127 -1.91 -15.83 -7.04
N VAL A 128 -2.01 -15.92 -8.36
CA VAL A 128 -2.44 -17.13 -9.08
C VAL A 128 -1.57 -18.35 -8.75
N TRP A 129 -0.28 -18.15 -8.50
CA TRP A 129 0.64 -19.22 -8.13
C TRP A 129 0.35 -19.82 -6.74
N ILE A 130 -0.22 -19.04 -5.82
CA ILE A 130 -0.66 -19.54 -4.50
C ILE A 130 -1.92 -20.38 -4.67
N VAL A 131 -2.90 -19.86 -5.42
CA VAL A 131 -4.17 -20.58 -5.67
C VAL A 131 -3.94 -21.91 -6.38
N ASN A 132 -2.95 -21.98 -7.28
CA ASN A 132 -2.61 -23.17 -8.06
C ASN A 132 -1.41 -23.95 -7.51
N GLN A 133 -1.06 -23.75 -6.24
CA GLN A 133 0.11 -24.39 -5.64
C GLN A 133 0.00 -25.92 -5.63
N ASP A 134 -1.21 -26.46 -5.47
CA ASP A 134 -1.48 -27.91 -5.54
C ASP A 134 -1.32 -28.45 -6.97
N ASN A 135 -1.74 -27.66 -7.97
CA ASN A 135 -1.60 -27.97 -9.37
C ASN A 135 -0.13 -27.94 -9.82
N TYR A 136 0.73 -27.23 -9.12
CA TYR A 136 2.16 -27.18 -9.43
C TYR A 136 2.82 -28.57 -9.32
N GLN A 137 2.60 -29.28 -8.20
CA GLN A 137 3.13 -30.64 -8.06
C GLN A 137 2.48 -31.63 -9.03
N LYS A 138 1.17 -31.48 -9.28
CA LYS A 138 0.47 -32.30 -10.28
C LYS A 138 1.06 -32.10 -11.67
N ALA A 139 1.37 -30.87 -12.06
CA ALA A 139 2.00 -30.54 -13.33
C ALA A 139 3.40 -31.15 -13.44
N ILE A 140 4.21 -31.12 -12.36
CA ILE A 140 5.51 -31.81 -12.33
C ILE A 140 5.33 -33.31 -12.55
N ASN A 141 4.37 -33.94 -11.86
CA ASN A 141 4.13 -35.39 -11.99
C ASN A 141 3.75 -35.76 -13.43
N VAL A 142 2.89 -34.97 -14.07
CA VAL A 142 2.52 -35.17 -15.50
C VAL A 142 3.74 -35.00 -16.41
N GLN A 143 4.59 -33.99 -16.16
CA GLN A 143 5.81 -33.83 -16.95
C GLN A 143 6.81 -34.99 -16.74
N VAL A 144 6.90 -35.54 -15.53
CA VAL A 144 7.71 -36.73 -15.24
C VAL A 144 7.17 -37.96 -15.96
N GLU A 145 5.85 -38.11 -16.04
CA GLU A 145 5.23 -39.17 -16.82
C GLU A 145 5.54 -39.02 -18.31
N LEU A 146 5.30 -37.83 -18.89
CA LEU A 146 5.56 -37.55 -20.31
C LEU A 146 7.02 -37.75 -20.71
N MET A 147 7.97 -37.38 -19.85
CA MET A 147 9.40 -37.63 -20.03
C MET A 147 9.71 -39.13 -20.21
N ASN A 148 9.01 -40.01 -19.49
CA ASN A 148 9.27 -41.45 -19.49
C ASN A 148 8.45 -42.22 -20.54
N THR A 149 7.19 -41.81 -20.77
CA THR A 149 6.23 -42.64 -21.52
C THR A 149 5.86 -42.10 -22.90
N ALA A 150 6.08 -40.80 -23.19
CA ALA A 150 5.62 -40.21 -24.44
C ALA A 150 6.27 -40.89 -25.67
N VAL A 151 5.56 -41.02 -26.79
CA VAL A 151 6.10 -41.68 -28.00
C VAL A 151 7.13 -40.81 -28.74
N SER A 152 6.98 -39.49 -28.66
CA SER A 152 7.85 -38.52 -29.34
C SER A 152 9.04 -38.14 -28.47
N GLU A 153 10.26 -38.34 -28.98
CA GLU A 153 11.50 -37.92 -28.32
C GLU A 153 11.54 -36.40 -28.08
N LYS A 154 10.91 -35.62 -28.96
CA LYS A 154 10.78 -34.17 -28.78
C LYS A 154 9.94 -33.83 -27.54
N VAL A 155 8.81 -34.52 -27.35
CA VAL A 155 7.94 -34.31 -26.17
C VAL A 155 8.66 -34.72 -24.89
N ARG A 156 9.44 -35.81 -24.91
CA ARG A 156 10.27 -36.21 -23.77
C ARG A 156 11.32 -35.16 -23.42
N CYS A 157 11.99 -34.62 -24.44
CA CYS A 157 13.00 -33.58 -24.28
C CYS A 157 12.38 -32.28 -23.74
N ASP A 158 11.24 -31.85 -24.29
CA ASP A 158 10.53 -30.64 -23.87
C ASP A 158 10.05 -30.77 -22.41
N ALA A 159 9.52 -31.94 -22.02
CA ALA A 159 9.12 -32.23 -20.65
C ALA A 159 10.30 -32.19 -19.68
N ALA A 160 11.41 -32.87 -20.02
CA ALA A 160 12.64 -32.84 -19.22
C ALA A 160 13.21 -31.41 -19.09
N ASN A 161 13.22 -30.64 -20.17
CA ASN A 161 13.69 -29.25 -20.18
C ASN A 161 12.79 -28.33 -19.33
N SER A 162 11.47 -28.53 -19.37
CA SER A 162 10.51 -27.79 -18.54
C SER A 162 10.78 -28.03 -17.04
N ILE A 163 10.98 -29.29 -16.65
CA ILE A 163 11.34 -29.67 -15.26
C ILE A 163 12.66 -29.00 -14.85
N LEU A 164 13.71 -29.11 -15.67
CA LEU A 164 15.02 -28.53 -15.36
C LEU A 164 14.99 -27.01 -15.25
N THR A 165 14.14 -26.34 -16.03
CA THR A 165 14.02 -24.87 -16.01
C THR A 165 13.22 -24.37 -14.81
N HIS A 166 12.08 -25.02 -14.49
CA HIS A 166 11.19 -24.56 -13.42
C HIS A 166 11.60 -25.04 -12.02
N LEU A 167 12.35 -26.14 -11.92
CA LEU A 167 12.96 -26.63 -10.67
C LEU A 167 14.44 -26.24 -10.54
N ALA A 168 14.96 -25.43 -11.46
CA ALA A 168 16.28 -24.86 -11.30
C ALA A 168 16.37 -24.13 -9.96
N LYS A 169 17.47 -24.33 -9.23
CA LYS A 169 17.76 -23.48 -8.07
C LYS A 169 17.68 -22.03 -8.51
N PRO A 170 17.05 -21.13 -7.72
CA PRO A 170 17.05 -19.71 -8.02
C PRO A 170 18.50 -19.29 -8.31
N LYS A 171 18.77 -18.82 -9.52
CA LYS A 171 20.08 -18.28 -9.89
C LYS A 171 20.22 -17.00 -9.08
N ASP A 172 20.94 -17.10 -7.97
CA ASP A 172 21.17 -16.06 -6.99
C ASP A 172 19.94 -15.18 -6.79
N ALA A 173 19.11 -15.56 -5.81
CA ALA A 173 18.31 -14.59 -5.09
C ALA A 173 19.28 -13.58 -4.45
N SER A 174 19.81 -12.66 -5.26
CA SER A 174 19.96 -11.27 -4.88
C SER A 174 18.55 -10.85 -4.47
N THR A 175 18.21 -11.18 -3.23
CA THR A 175 17.46 -10.27 -2.39
C THR A 175 18.23 -8.95 -2.47
N ASN A 176 17.98 -8.20 -3.54
CA ASN A 176 18.05 -6.75 -3.55
C ASN A 176 16.96 -6.33 -2.58
N ILE A 177 17.22 -6.59 -1.29
CA ILE A 177 16.80 -5.71 -0.24
C ILE A 177 17.57 -4.42 -0.57
N ASN A 178 17.05 -3.67 -1.53
CA ASN A 178 17.09 -2.24 -1.46
C ASN A 178 16.25 -1.91 -0.22
N ILE A 179 16.85 -2.11 0.95
CA ILE A 179 16.79 -1.09 1.98
C ILE A 179 17.44 0.11 1.29
N ASP A 180 16.62 0.79 0.48
CA ASP A 180 16.74 2.20 0.25
C ASP A 180 16.54 2.79 1.64
N MET A 181 17.61 2.69 2.46
CA MET A 181 17.92 3.62 3.51
C MET A 181 18.05 4.95 2.78
N ARG A 182 16.89 5.51 2.42
CA ARG A 182 16.70 6.94 2.30
C ARG A 182 17.32 7.47 3.56
N GLU A 183 18.49 8.02 3.36
CA GLU A 183 19.38 8.66 4.30
C GLU A 183 18.71 8.81 5.65
N SER A 184 19.14 7.96 6.58
CA SER A 184 18.88 8.12 8.01
C SER A 184 19.14 9.60 8.33
N SER A 185 18.07 10.40 8.40
CA SER A 185 18.12 11.83 8.72
C SER A 185 18.93 12.05 10.00
N GLY A 186 18.86 11.09 10.93
CA GLY A 186 19.67 11.08 12.15
C GLY A 186 21.19 11.11 11.95
N LEU A 187 21.75 10.59 10.86
CA LEU A 187 23.21 10.61 10.64
C LEU A 187 23.67 11.95 10.04
N THR A 188 22.84 12.52 9.16
CA THR A 188 23.04 13.87 8.62
C THR A 188 22.84 14.92 9.71
N ASP A 189 21.83 14.76 10.57
CA ASP A 189 21.58 15.62 11.73
C ASP A 189 22.71 15.49 12.76
N LEU A 190 23.24 14.28 12.98
CA LEU A 190 24.41 14.08 13.84
C LEU A 190 25.67 14.75 13.25
N LYS A 191 25.86 14.67 11.93
CA LYS A 191 26.98 15.33 11.26
C LYS A 191 26.87 16.86 11.35
N ASN A 192 25.68 17.42 11.14
CA ASN A 192 25.44 18.85 11.23
C ASN A 192 25.62 19.36 12.67
N THR A 193 25.15 18.62 13.67
CA THR A 193 25.33 18.97 15.09
C THR A 193 26.80 18.88 15.52
N LEU A 194 27.54 17.88 15.06
CA LEU A 194 28.98 17.77 15.29
C LEU A 194 29.75 18.93 14.63
N GLN A 195 29.37 19.33 13.42
CA GLN A 195 30.00 20.45 12.72
C GLN A 195 29.75 21.78 13.44
N ALA A 196 28.52 22.05 13.85
CA ALA A 196 28.18 23.24 14.65
C ALA A 196 28.89 23.27 16.01
N LEU A 197 29.10 22.10 16.63
CA LEU A 197 29.87 22.00 17.88
C LEU A 197 31.35 22.30 17.66
N ALA A 198 31.95 21.75 16.60
CA ALA A 198 33.34 22.02 16.26
C ALA A 198 33.59 23.51 15.95
N GLU A 199 32.67 24.16 15.22
CA GLU A 199 32.74 25.59 14.94
C GLU A 199 32.68 26.43 16.23
N LYS A 200 31.73 26.13 17.14
CA LYS A 200 31.66 26.79 18.45
C LYS A 200 32.90 26.55 19.31
N GLN A 201 33.51 25.38 19.24
CA GLN A 201 34.75 25.09 19.97
C GLN A 201 35.92 25.91 19.42
N ILE A 202 36.02 26.08 18.09
CA ILE A 202 37.05 26.92 17.46
C ILE A 202 36.85 28.39 17.85
N GLU A 203 35.62 28.90 17.82
CA GLU A 203 35.30 30.27 18.25
C GLU A 203 35.64 30.51 19.73
N ALA A 204 35.31 29.55 20.61
CA ALA A 204 35.62 29.65 22.04
C ALA A 204 37.14 29.62 22.33
N ILE A 205 37.92 28.88 21.53
CA ILE A 205 39.39 28.86 21.60
C ILE A 205 39.98 30.18 21.09
N GLN A 206 39.46 30.74 19.99
CA GLN A 206 39.89 32.04 19.45
C GLN A 206 39.53 33.21 20.37
N GLY A 207 38.43 33.11 21.12
CA GLY A 207 38.02 34.07 22.15
C GLY A 207 38.82 34.02 23.46
N GLY A 208 39.86 33.16 23.56
CA GLY A 208 40.77 33.14 24.71
C GLY A 208 40.23 32.43 25.97
N THR A 209 39.20 31.59 25.84
CA THR A 209 38.64 30.84 26.98
C THR A 209 39.47 29.58 27.27
N SER A 210 39.66 29.26 28.55
CA SER A 210 40.46 28.12 29.01
C SER A 210 39.87 26.78 28.52
N THR A 211 40.71 25.94 27.91
CA THR A 211 40.33 24.63 27.32
C THR A 211 39.70 23.65 28.30
N LYS A 212 39.84 23.88 29.62
CA LYS A 212 39.19 23.06 30.66
C LYS A 212 37.68 23.26 30.76
N GLU A 213 37.14 24.43 30.39
CA GLU A 213 35.69 24.69 30.46
C GLU A 213 34.95 24.15 29.22
N ILE A 214 35.61 24.13 28.06
CA ILE A 214 35.04 23.66 26.78
C ILE A 214 34.77 22.15 26.78
N ALA A 215 35.57 21.36 27.50
CA ALA A 215 35.43 19.91 27.60
C ALA A 215 34.26 19.45 28.51
N GLY A 216 33.68 20.36 29.32
CA GLY A 216 32.61 20.05 30.28
C GLY A 216 31.20 20.37 29.82
N SER A 217 31.02 20.91 28.61
CA SER A 217 29.70 21.33 28.11
C SER A 217 28.81 20.13 27.81
N ALA A 218 27.79 19.91 28.64
CA ALA A 218 26.77 18.89 28.41
C ALA A 218 25.90 19.26 27.19
N LEU A 219 25.60 18.24 26.38
CA LEU A 219 24.69 18.33 25.24
C LEU A 219 23.27 18.63 25.74
N ILE A 220 22.83 19.88 25.66
CA ILE A 220 21.41 20.20 25.73
C ILE A 220 20.84 19.88 24.35
N ARG A 221 20.23 18.70 24.20
CA ARG A 221 19.19 18.54 23.19
C ARG A 221 18.06 19.47 23.60
N ALA A 222 17.65 20.36 22.69
CA ALA A 222 16.40 21.07 22.89
C ALA A 222 15.32 19.98 23.00
N ASP A 223 14.74 19.83 24.20
CA ASP A 223 13.51 19.09 24.39
C ASP A 223 12.49 19.70 23.41
N GLU A 224 12.05 18.92 22.44
CA GLU A 224 10.76 19.20 21.81
C GLU A 224 9.74 19.06 22.94
N ASP A 225 9.17 20.19 23.34
CA ASP A 225 8.00 20.26 24.21
C ASP A 225 6.95 19.25 23.74
N ILE A 226 6.90 18.10 24.42
CA ILE A 226 5.68 17.30 24.51
C ILE A 226 4.75 18.14 25.38
N THR A 227 3.99 19.03 24.76
CA THR A 227 2.79 19.57 25.40
C THR A 227 1.75 18.46 25.40
N ASP A 228 1.50 17.91 26.59
CA ASP A 228 0.27 17.20 26.90
C ASP A 228 -0.90 18.16 26.65
N VAL A 229 -1.62 17.96 25.54
CA VAL A 229 -3.04 18.33 25.34
C VAL A 229 -3.72 17.27 24.48
#